data_AF-A0A1V8SG73-F1
#
_entry.id   AF-A0A1V8SG73-F1
#
_cell.length_a   1.000
_cell.length_b   1.000
_cell.length_c   1.000
_cell.angle_alpha   90.00
_cell.angle_beta   90.00
_cell.angle_gamma   90.00
#
_symmetry.space_group_name_H-M   'P 1'
#
loop_
_entity.id
_entity.type
_entity.pdbx_description
1 polymer ?
#
loop_
_entity_poly.entity_id
_entity_poly.type
_entity_poly.pdbx_seq_one_letter_code
_entity_poly.pdbx_strand_id
1 'polypeptide(L)'
;MVSPAGGTEAFALASTLTRSDDLQKYIAYTQRILAAGPGDRSRILQGIPCSRRPSYGPLATLSALLKAIPASWPCFELQLTYTKVWKQLPEVAKAGRGGPEARLLVDNTLRQCRSTYRSITDLLHPSSPTAAIFDSSSGKSLSHSELARCVSNFRLPIRPHAGTRKPIIAISLPNGPLLALTVLSAATYYTAAPIGHGNGVGSEQFRTDVLQSGASLILASSADVDRLALKDPWLINAGIRVLLVDLTSQMNLAFSDVERRSIRGSERWPQPVENMPDGFSILLFTSGTSGKKKLVPLHVHSLVCGVATVIESWRLSPSMRCLNQMPLNHVGGLVRNLFAPIMSGG
;
A
#
# COMPACT_ATOMS: atom_id res chain seq x y z
N MET A 1 22.05 -22.78 11.07
CA MET A 1 23.31 -22.11 11.46
C MET A 1 23.63 -21.07 10.41
N VAL A 2 23.71 -19.79 10.78
CA VAL A 2 24.07 -18.69 9.88
C VAL A 2 25.60 -18.60 9.86
N SER A 3 26.23 -18.67 8.68
CA SER A 3 27.69 -18.64 8.55
C SER A 3 28.26 -17.27 8.99
N PRO A 4 29.24 -17.22 9.91
CA PRO A 4 29.93 -15.98 10.31
C PRO A 4 30.61 -15.25 9.14
N ALA A 5 31.00 -15.98 8.09
CA ALA A 5 31.67 -15.42 6.91
C ALA A 5 30.76 -14.52 6.06
N GLY A 6 29.44 -14.77 6.07
CA GLY A 6 28.48 -13.99 5.29
C GLY A 6 28.30 -12.55 5.80
N GLY A 7 28.67 -12.27 7.05
CA GLY A 7 28.59 -10.94 7.65
C GLY A 7 29.62 -9.96 7.10
N THR A 8 30.84 -10.43 6.77
CA THR A 8 31.95 -9.57 6.33
C THR A 8 31.85 -9.23 4.84
N GLU A 9 31.43 -10.20 4.01
CA GLU A 9 31.18 -9.97 2.57
C GLU A 9 30.09 -8.92 2.32
N ALA A 10 29.11 -8.82 3.22
CA ALA A 10 28.01 -7.86 3.10
C ALA A 10 28.46 -6.39 3.22
N PHE A 11 29.63 -6.13 3.81
CA PHE A 11 30.21 -4.80 3.91
C PHE A 11 31.23 -4.48 2.80
N ALA A 12 31.45 -5.38 1.83
CA ALA A 12 32.42 -5.14 0.75
C ALA A 12 32.11 -3.85 -0.06
N LEU A 13 30.82 -3.60 -0.33
CA LEU A 13 30.38 -2.34 -0.97
C LEU A 13 30.49 -1.14 -0.02
N ALA A 14 30.43 -1.34 1.29
CA ALA A 14 30.47 -0.25 2.26
C ALA A 14 31.92 0.14 2.62
N SER A 15 32.87 -0.80 2.54
CA SER A 15 34.28 -0.58 2.79
C SER A 15 34.96 0.27 1.72
N THR A 16 34.45 0.28 0.50
CA THR A 16 34.88 1.19 -0.57
C THR A 16 34.27 2.58 -0.42
N LEU A 17 33.10 2.69 0.23
CA LEU A 17 32.34 3.93 0.39
C LEU A 17 32.58 4.68 1.71
N THR A 18 33.14 4.00 2.72
CA THR A 18 33.24 4.49 4.10
C THR A 18 34.64 4.24 4.66
N ARG A 19 35.17 5.16 5.46
CA ARG A 19 36.47 4.99 6.13
C ARG A 19 36.46 3.76 7.05
N SER A 20 37.57 3.03 7.08
CA SER A 20 37.77 1.79 7.85
C SER A 20 37.31 1.90 9.31
N ASP A 21 37.68 2.99 9.98
CA ASP A 21 37.46 3.15 11.42
C ASP A 21 35.99 3.39 11.76
N ASP A 22 35.23 4.01 10.85
CA ASP A 22 33.78 4.18 11.00
C ASP A 22 33.03 2.86 10.74
N LEU A 23 33.61 1.95 9.93
CA LEU A 23 32.99 0.68 9.55
C LEU A 23 33.02 -0.37 10.67
N GLN A 24 34.06 -0.36 11.51
CA GLN A 24 34.28 -1.40 12.53
C GLN A 24 33.10 -1.58 13.49
N LYS A 25 32.48 -0.49 13.96
CA LYS A 25 31.32 -0.57 14.87
C LYS A 25 30.10 -1.24 14.21
N TYR A 26 29.93 -1.08 12.90
CA TYR A 26 28.82 -1.66 12.14
C TYR A 26 29.04 -3.16 11.90
N ILE A 27 30.26 -3.55 11.58
CA ILE A 27 30.68 -4.95 11.47
C ILE A 27 30.50 -5.64 12.82
N ALA A 28 31.03 -5.05 13.90
CA ALA A 28 30.92 -5.59 15.25
C ALA A 28 29.46 -5.76 15.71
N TYR A 29 28.61 -4.77 15.42
CA TYR A 29 27.17 -4.88 15.70
C TYR A 29 26.54 -6.06 14.93
N THR A 30 26.80 -6.16 13.63
CA THR A 30 26.25 -7.22 12.77
C THR A 30 26.70 -8.59 13.24
N GLN A 31 28.00 -8.78 13.48
CA GLN A 31 28.56 -10.04 13.96
C GLN A 31 27.97 -10.44 15.31
N ARG A 32 27.80 -9.49 16.24
CA ARG A 32 27.17 -9.75 17.54
C ARG A 32 25.73 -10.26 17.38
N ILE A 33 24.93 -9.66 16.49
CA ILE A 33 23.57 -10.12 16.21
C ILE A 33 23.57 -11.52 15.58
N LEU A 34 24.45 -11.77 14.61
CA LEU A 34 24.52 -13.08 13.94
C LEU A 34 25.00 -14.19 14.88
N ALA A 35 25.93 -13.88 15.79
CA ALA A 35 26.44 -14.82 16.79
C ALA A 35 25.41 -15.15 17.89
N ALA A 36 24.64 -14.16 18.34
CA ALA A 36 23.59 -14.34 19.35
C ALA A 36 22.36 -15.10 18.82
N GLY A 37 22.23 -15.25 17.50
CA GLY A 37 21.03 -15.76 16.84
C GLY A 37 19.94 -14.68 16.70
N PRO A 38 18.94 -14.91 15.83
CA PRO A 38 17.90 -13.92 15.58
C PRO A 38 16.96 -13.78 16.78
N GLY A 39 17.26 -12.81 17.64
CA GLY A 39 16.36 -12.36 18.69
C GLY A 39 15.18 -11.52 18.15
N ASP A 40 14.62 -10.69 19.02
CA ASP A 40 13.56 -9.74 18.67
C ASP A 40 13.99 -8.80 17.52
N ARG A 41 13.28 -8.91 16.40
CA ARG A 41 13.57 -8.18 15.16
C ARG A 41 13.38 -6.68 15.30
N SER A 42 12.38 -6.26 16.06
CA SER A 42 12.13 -4.84 16.32
C SER A 42 13.30 -4.25 17.11
N ARG A 43 13.82 -4.98 18.11
CA ARG A 43 15.03 -4.56 18.86
C ARG A 43 16.28 -4.54 17.99
N ILE A 44 16.44 -5.49 17.08
CA ILE A 44 17.56 -5.50 16.13
C ILE A 44 17.50 -4.25 15.25
N LEU A 45 16.34 -3.93 14.65
CA LEU A 45 16.18 -2.75 13.81
C LEU A 45 16.44 -1.44 14.57
N GLN A 46 15.90 -1.32 15.79
CA GLN A 46 16.12 -0.15 16.66
C GLN A 46 17.59 0.02 17.06
N GLY A 47 18.30 -1.09 17.25
CA GLY A 47 19.68 -1.12 17.69
C GLY A 47 20.72 -0.82 16.62
N ILE A 48 20.34 -0.70 15.34
CA ILE A 48 21.28 -0.38 14.25
C ILE A 48 21.98 0.96 14.59
N PRO A 49 23.33 0.97 14.71
CA PRO A 49 24.06 2.18 15.09
C PRO A 49 23.82 3.32 14.09
N CYS A 50 23.70 4.54 14.61
CA CYS A 50 23.66 5.75 13.77
C CYS A 50 25.02 6.44 13.77
N SER A 51 25.35 7.14 12.69
CA SER A 51 26.53 7.98 12.60
C SER A 51 26.20 9.42 12.94
N ARG A 52 27.20 10.14 13.48
CA ARG A 52 27.14 11.60 13.68
C ARG A 52 27.41 12.39 12.40
N ARG A 53 27.98 11.75 11.38
CA ARG A 53 28.28 12.33 10.07
C ARG A 53 27.62 11.49 8.98
N PRO A 54 27.39 12.02 7.77
CA PRO A 54 26.86 11.21 6.68
C PRO A 54 27.72 9.96 6.43
N SER A 55 27.10 8.78 6.36
CA SER A 55 27.77 7.48 6.29
C SER A 55 26.90 6.43 5.61
N TYR A 56 27.52 5.49 4.91
CA TYR A 56 26.84 4.32 4.33
C TYR A 56 26.73 3.14 5.31
N GLY A 57 27.48 3.18 6.41
CA GLY A 57 27.56 2.10 7.40
C GLY A 57 26.21 1.62 7.96
N PRO A 58 25.27 2.52 8.36
CA PRO A 58 23.96 2.10 8.84
C PRO A 58 23.13 1.36 7.79
N LEU A 59 23.16 1.82 6.53
CA LEU A 59 22.44 1.16 5.43
C LEU A 59 23.07 -0.19 5.09
N ALA A 60 24.40 -0.27 5.07
CA ALA A 60 25.13 -1.52 4.89
C ALA A 60 24.82 -2.55 5.99
N THR A 61 24.74 -2.09 7.24
CA THR A 61 24.33 -2.91 8.38
C THR A 61 22.93 -3.50 8.16
N LEU A 62 21.98 -2.66 7.76
CA LEU A 62 20.62 -3.12 7.45
C LEU A 62 20.62 -4.16 6.33
N SER A 63 21.32 -3.88 5.22
CA SER A 63 21.41 -4.81 4.08
C SER A 63 22.03 -6.15 4.46
N ALA A 64 23.09 -6.12 5.28
CA ALA A 64 23.77 -7.31 5.79
C ALA A 64 22.83 -8.17 6.66
N LEU A 65 22.09 -7.53 7.58
CA LEU A 65 21.12 -8.22 8.44
C LEU A 65 19.96 -8.83 7.64
N LEU A 66 19.42 -8.10 6.67
CA LEU A 66 18.35 -8.60 5.80
C LEU A 66 18.82 -9.77 4.91
N LYS A 67 20.09 -9.76 4.46
CA LYS A 67 20.68 -10.87 3.70
C LYS A 67 20.93 -12.10 4.57
N ALA A 68 21.50 -11.88 5.75
CA ALA A 68 21.98 -12.97 6.61
C ALA A 68 20.85 -13.66 7.37
N ILE A 69 19.73 -12.96 7.59
CA ILE A 69 18.65 -13.51 8.40
C ILE A 69 17.34 -13.59 7.59
N PRO A 70 16.83 -14.82 7.35
CA PRO A 70 15.67 -15.05 6.48
C PRO A 70 14.37 -14.39 7.01
N ALA A 71 13.42 -14.24 6.09
CA ALA A 71 12.23 -13.40 6.18
C ALA A 71 11.33 -13.70 7.41
N SER A 72 11.11 -12.66 8.22
CA SER A 72 10.02 -12.50 9.21
C SER A 72 10.12 -11.11 9.85
N TRP A 73 10.49 -10.10 9.06
CA TRP A 73 10.80 -8.76 9.59
C TRP A 73 9.50 -7.96 9.80
N PRO A 74 9.36 -7.24 10.92
CA PRO A 74 8.19 -6.41 11.15
C PRO A 74 8.15 -5.28 10.11
N CYS A 75 7.16 -5.36 9.21
CA CYS A 75 7.17 -4.58 7.98
C CYS A 75 7.29 -3.07 8.23
N PHE A 76 6.46 -2.52 9.11
CA PHE A 76 6.42 -1.07 9.36
C PHE A 76 7.70 -0.56 10.03
N GLU A 77 8.19 -1.25 11.06
CA GLU A 77 9.46 -0.89 11.71
C GLU A 77 10.63 -1.00 10.75
N LEU A 78 10.62 -1.98 9.84
CA LEU A 78 11.63 -2.09 8.80
C LEU A 78 11.60 -0.89 7.84
N GLN A 79 10.43 -0.46 7.36
CA GLN A 79 10.34 0.70 6.47
C GLN A 79 10.76 2.01 7.17
N LEU A 80 10.42 2.16 8.45
CA LEU A 80 10.87 3.28 9.28
C LEU A 80 12.39 3.25 9.46
N THR A 81 12.95 2.07 9.71
CA THR A 81 14.39 1.86 9.87
C THR A 81 15.13 2.15 8.57
N TYR A 82 14.65 1.65 7.44
CA TYR A 82 15.18 1.98 6.11
C TYR A 82 15.21 3.50 5.90
N THR A 83 14.11 4.20 6.17
CA THR A 83 14.04 5.66 6.05
C THR A 83 15.06 6.36 6.96
N LYS A 84 15.19 5.89 8.21
CA LYS A 84 16.15 6.40 9.19
C LYS A 84 17.60 6.23 8.74
N VAL A 85 17.97 5.06 8.22
CA VAL A 85 19.34 4.81 7.75
C VAL A 85 19.61 5.47 6.40
N TRP A 86 18.61 5.57 5.52
CA TRP A 86 18.71 6.29 4.25
C TRP A 86 18.98 7.79 4.46
N LYS A 87 18.35 8.41 5.46
CA LYS A 87 18.60 9.83 5.81
C LYS A 87 20.05 10.11 6.22
N GLN A 88 20.78 9.09 6.68
CA GLN A 88 22.19 9.20 7.06
C GLN A 88 23.16 9.13 5.88
N LEU A 89 22.68 8.79 4.68
CA LEU A 89 23.52 8.77 3.49
C LEU A 89 24.02 10.18 3.13
N PRO A 90 25.20 10.30 2.49
CA PRO A 90 25.64 11.55 1.87
C PRO A 90 24.60 12.12 0.90
N GLU A 91 24.50 13.45 0.80
CA GLU A 91 23.53 14.14 -0.07
C GLU A 91 23.61 13.68 -1.54
N VAL A 92 24.82 13.42 -2.03
CA VAL A 92 25.02 12.92 -3.41
C VAL A 92 24.34 11.57 -3.63
N ALA A 93 24.35 10.67 -2.65
CA ALA A 93 23.66 9.38 -2.74
C ALA A 93 22.15 9.53 -2.61
N LYS A 94 21.67 10.38 -1.69
CA LYS A 94 20.24 10.70 -1.54
C LYS A 94 19.64 11.31 -2.81
N ALA A 95 20.43 12.10 -3.53
CA ALA A 95 20.04 12.69 -4.80
C ALA A 95 20.19 11.74 -6.01
N GLY A 96 20.51 10.45 -5.80
CA GLY A 96 20.71 9.46 -6.87
C GLY A 96 21.98 9.64 -7.70
N ARG A 97 22.87 10.56 -7.29
CA ARG A 97 24.13 10.89 -7.98
C ARG A 97 25.36 10.24 -7.32
N GLY A 98 25.15 9.27 -6.44
CA GLY A 98 26.23 8.47 -5.87
C GLY A 98 26.94 7.63 -6.95
N GLY A 99 28.16 7.19 -6.65
CA GLY A 99 28.88 6.23 -7.49
C GLY A 99 28.14 4.90 -7.64
N PRO A 100 28.58 4.01 -8.57
CA PRO A 100 27.91 2.74 -8.86
C PRO A 100 27.65 1.86 -7.62
N GLU A 101 28.62 1.75 -6.73
CA GLU A 101 28.52 0.94 -5.50
C GLU A 101 27.49 1.51 -4.51
N ALA A 102 27.43 2.84 -4.38
CA ALA A 102 26.45 3.51 -3.53
C ALA A 102 25.02 3.27 -4.04
N ARG A 103 24.81 3.39 -5.36
CA ARG A 103 23.51 3.09 -5.98
C ARG A 103 23.13 1.63 -5.80
N LEU A 104 24.08 0.71 -6.03
CA LEU A 104 23.84 -0.72 -5.84
C LEU A 104 23.45 -1.06 -4.40
N LEU A 105 24.11 -0.47 -3.41
CA LEU A 105 23.77 -0.67 -2.00
C LEU A 105 22.36 -0.17 -1.68
N VAL A 106 21.99 1.04 -2.14
CA VAL A 106 20.65 1.61 -1.95
C VAL A 106 19.59 0.74 -2.60
N ASP A 107 19.77 0.39 -3.88
CA ASP A 107 18.80 -0.39 -4.65
C ASP A 107 18.66 -1.82 -4.11
N ASN A 108 19.76 -2.44 -3.68
CA ASN A 108 19.71 -3.77 -3.06
C ASN A 108 18.98 -3.73 -1.73
N THR A 109 19.30 -2.77 -0.86
CA THR A 109 18.63 -2.65 0.44
C THR A 109 17.14 -2.38 0.28
N LEU A 110 16.76 -1.50 -0.66
CA LEU A 110 15.36 -1.23 -0.96
C LEU A 110 14.63 -2.47 -1.47
N ARG A 111 15.25 -3.25 -2.38
CA ARG A 111 14.69 -4.54 -2.84
C ARG A 111 14.53 -5.53 -1.70
N GLN A 112 15.49 -5.62 -0.79
CA GLN A 112 15.40 -6.46 0.41
C GLN A 112 14.22 -6.02 1.29
N CYS A 113 14.05 -4.72 1.55
CA CYS A 113 12.91 -4.19 2.30
C CYS A 113 11.56 -4.48 1.64
N ARG A 114 11.49 -4.45 0.30
CA ARG A 114 10.29 -4.84 -0.45
C ARG A 114 9.99 -6.32 -0.34
N SER A 115 11.02 -7.17 -0.31
CA SER A 115 10.85 -8.63 -0.26
C SER A 115 10.27 -9.17 1.06
N THR A 116 10.11 -8.33 2.10
CA THR A 116 9.63 -8.78 3.41
C THR A 116 8.11 -8.88 3.52
N TYR A 117 7.37 -8.49 2.48
CA TYR A 117 5.93 -8.67 2.35
C TYR A 117 5.56 -8.80 0.87
N ARG A 118 4.44 -9.45 0.58
CA ARG A 118 3.93 -9.70 -0.77
C ARG A 118 2.88 -8.70 -1.17
N SER A 119 1.94 -8.38 -0.28
CA SER A 119 0.76 -7.58 -0.62
C SER A 119 0.20 -6.83 0.60
N ILE A 120 -0.84 -6.03 0.37
CA ILE A 120 -1.67 -5.40 1.42
C ILE A 120 -2.27 -6.44 2.36
N THR A 121 -2.60 -7.64 1.87
CA THR A 121 -3.19 -8.74 2.67
C THR A 121 -2.29 -9.20 3.82
N ASP A 122 -0.97 -9.19 3.63
CA ASP A 122 0.01 -9.52 4.68
C ASP A 122 0.03 -8.49 5.83
N LEU A 123 -0.60 -7.33 5.63
CA LEU A 123 -0.61 -6.20 6.56
C LEU A 123 -1.98 -6.01 7.22
N LEU A 124 -2.93 -6.92 6.99
CA LEU A 124 -4.22 -6.97 7.67
C LEU A 124 -4.15 -7.89 8.91
N HIS A 125 -5.19 -7.85 9.74
CA HIS A 125 -5.27 -8.59 11.00
C HIS A 125 -6.32 -9.72 10.94
N PRO A 126 -6.11 -10.80 10.15
CA PRO A 126 -7.14 -11.81 9.87
C PRO A 126 -7.62 -12.59 11.09
N SER A 127 -6.83 -12.64 12.15
CA SER A 127 -7.17 -13.33 13.40
C SER A 127 -7.78 -12.41 14.46
N SER A 128 -7.86 -11.09 14.21
CA SER A 128 -8.37 -10.15 15.21
C SER A 128 -9.90 -10.01 15.12
N PRO A 129 -10.63 -10.25 16.22
CA PRO A 129 -12.08 -10.03 16.27
C PRO A 129 -12.47 -8.57 16.54
N THR A 130 -11.49 -7.68 16.76
CA THR A 130 -11.78 -6.27 17.06
C THR A 130 -12.36 -5.56 15.84
N ALA A 131 -13.23 -4.58 16.07
CA ALA A 131 -13.82 -3.78 15.01
C ALA A 131 -12.76 -2.97 14.25
N ALA A 132 -12.78 -3.06 12.91
CA ALA A 132 -11.89 -2.33 12.00
C ALA A 132 -12.60 -1.16 11.30
N ILE A 133 -13.88 -1.32 10.96
CA ILE A 133 -14.69 -0.29 10.30
C ILE A 133 -16.03 -0.19 11.02
N PHE A 134 -16.42 1.05 11.34
CA PHE A 134 -17.73 1.36 11.91
C PHE A 134 -18.58 2.11 10.89
N ASP A 135 -19.84 1.69 10.76
CA ASP A 135 -20.86 2.43 10.04
C ASP A 135 -21.68 3.25 11.02
N SER A 136 -21.44 4.55 11.07
CA SER A 136 -22.18 5.45 11.96
C SER A 136 -23.66 5.57 11.59
N SER A 137 -24.03 5.29 10.33
CA SER A 137 -25.41 5.42 9.87
C SER A 137 -26.29 4.24 10.31
N SER A 138 -25.73 3.03 10.30
CA SER A 138 -26.46 1.81 10.70
C SER A 138 -26.12 1.33 12.12
N GLY A 139 -25.09 1.89 12.75
CA GLY A 139 -24.56 1.44 14.05
C GLY A 139 -23.79 0.13 13.99
N LYS A 140 -23.58 -0.43 12.79
CA LYS A 140 -22.89 -1.71 12.58
C LYS A 140 -21.38 -1.53 12.54
N SER A 141 -20.68 -2.63 12.76
CA SER A 141 -19.23 -2.68 12.58
C SER A 141 -18.81 -3.94 11.84
N LEU A 142 -17.64 -3.88 11.23
CA LEU A 142 -16.95 -4.99 10.59
C LEU A 142 -15.64 -5.20 11.34
N SER A 143 -15.39 -6.43 11.83
CA SER A 143 -14.14 -6.77 12.49
C SER A 143 -12.96 -6.86 11.52
N HIS A 144 -11.74 -6.82 12.05
CA HIS A 144 -10.50 -7.03 11.29
C HIS A 144 -10.47 -8.39 10.59
N SER A 145 -10.94 -9.45 11.25
CA SER A 145 -11.06 -10.79 10.66
C SER A 145 -12.05 -10.83 9.49
N GLU A 146 -13.20 -10.15 9.62
CA GLU A 146 -14.20 -10.06 8.56
C GLU A 146 -13.75 -9.16 7.41
N LEU A 147 -13.03 -8.07 7.72
CA LEU A 147 -12.39 -7.20 6.73
C LEU A 147 -11.37 -7.97 5.90
N ALA A 148 -10.47 -8.71 6.54
CA ALA A 148 -9.47 -9.53 5.85
C ALA A 148 -10.14 -10.59 4.97
N ARG A 149 -11.22 -11.22 5.44
CA ARG A 149 -12.04 -12.15 4.64
C ARG A 149 -12.77 -11.46 3.48
N CYS A 150 -13.26 -10.24 3.67
CA CYS A 150 -13.91 -9.46 2.62
C CYS A 150 -12.92 -9.13 1.50
N VAL A 151 -11.71 -8.66 1.87
CA VAL A 151 -10.63 -8.37 0.93
C VAL A 151 -10.14 -9.66 0.26
N SER A 152 -9.89 -10.74 0.98
CA SER A 152 -9.40 -12.01 0.39
C SER A 152 -10.36 -12.61 -0.63
N ASN A 153 -11.67 -12.44 -0.37
CA ASN A 153 -12.74 -12.87 -1.27
C ASN A 153 -13.14 -11.79 -2.27
N PHE A 154 -12.40 -10.70 -2.46
CA PHE A 154 -12.77 -9.71 -3.46
C PHE A 154 -12.34 -10.15 -4.85
N ARG A 155 -13.28 -10.16 -5.79
CA ARG A 155 -13.03 -10.44 -7.20
C ARG A 155 -13.94 -9.57 -8.07
N LEU A 156 -13.53 -9.34 -9.31
CA LEU A 156 -14.28 -8.59 -10.31
C LEU A 156 -14.33 -9.42 -11.60
N PRO A 157 -15.35 -9.24 -12.47
CA PRO A 157 -15.48 -9.99 -13.71
C PRO A 157 -14.52 -9.45 -14.80
N ILE A 158 -13.24 -9.34 -14.47
CA ILE A 158 -12.17 -8.88 -15.36
C ILE A 158 -11.08 -9.94 -15.36
N ARG A 159 -10.68 -10.38 -16.57
CA ARG A 159 -9.51 -11.23 -16.73
C ARG A 159 -8.32 -10.33 -17.06
N PRO A 160 -7.31 -10.20 -16.19
CA PRO A 160 -6.05 -9.60 -16.60
C PRO A 160 -5.43 -10.49 -17.68
N HIS A 161 -5.06 -9.89 -18.82
CA HIS A 161 -4.29 -10.62 -19.83
C HIS A 161 -2.85 -10.75 -19.32
N ALA A 162 -2.25 -11.94 -19.45
CA ALA A 162 -0.86 -12.15 -19.07
C ALA A 162 0.04 -11.11 -19.78
N GLY A 163 0.92 -10.46 -19.03
CA GLY A 163 1.81 -9.41 -19.55
C GLY A 163 1.19 -8.02 -19.74
N THR A 164 -0.10 -7.82 -19.47
CA THR A 164 -0.72 -6.49 -19.49
C THR A 164 -0.68 -5.81 -18.13
N ARG A 165 -0.77 -4.48 -18.12
CA ARG A 165 -0.94 -3.72 -16.86
C ARG A 165 -2.21 -4.17 -16.15
N LYS A 166 -2.20 -4.10 -14.81
CA LYS A 166 -3.38 -4.38 -14.00
C LYS A 166 -4.55 -3.52 -14.46
N PRO A 167 -5.78 -4.07 -14.52
CA PRO A 167 -6.98 -3.29 -14.81
C PRO A 167 -7.11 -2.11 -13.84
N ILE A 168 -7.44 -0.95 -14.39
CA ILE A 168 -7.77 0.23 -13.60
C ILE A 168 -9.28 0.22 -13.31
N ILE A 169 -9.62 0.37 -12.04
CA ILE A 169 -11.00 0.33 -11.53
C ILE A 169 -11.38 1.71 -11.04
N ALA A 170 -12.22 2.41 -11.79
CA ALA A 170 -12.81 3.68 -11.36
C ALA A 170 -13.83 3.42 -10.24
N ILE A 171 -13.73 4.13 -9.13
CA ILE A 171 -14.61 3.95 -7.96
C ILE A 171 -15.24 5.30 -7.62
N SER A 172 -16.56 5.44 -7.79
CA SER A 172 -17.31 6.64 -7.37
C SER A 172 -18.42 6.21 -6.43
N LEU A 173 -18.15 6.34 -5.14
CA LEU A 173 -19.02 5.94 -4.05
C LEU A 173 -19.01 7.04 -2.98
N PRO A 174 -20.08 7.19 -2.18
CA PRO A 174 -20.08 8.13 -1.07
C PRO A 174 -19.03 7.74 -0.02
N ASN A 175 -18.49 8.75 0.69
CA ASN A 175 -17.58 8.49 1.81
C ASN A 175 -18.29 7.66 2.88
N GLY A 176 -17.67 6.57 3.28
CA GLY A 176 -18.22 5.65 4.27
C GLY A 176 -17.65 4.24 4.10
N PRO A 177 -18.20 3.26 4.84
CA PRO A 177 -17.72 1.88 4.83
C PRO A 177 -17.73 1.23 3.44
N LEU A 178 -18.70 1.56 2.59
CA LEU A 178 -18.81 1.02 1.23
C LEU A 178 -17.61 1.42 0.37
N LEU A 179 -17.26 2.71 0.36
CA LEU A 179 -16.09 3.22 -0.35
C LEU A 179 -14.79 2.68 0.25
N ALA A 180 -14.68 2.65 1.58
CA ALA A 180 -13.52 2.12 2.30
C ALA A 180 -13.21 0.67 1.91
N LEU A 181 -14.21 -0.22 1.99
CA LEU A 181 -14.09 -1.63 1.63
C LEU A 181 -13.78 -1.81 0.15
N THR A 182 -14.45 -1.06 -0.72
CA THR A 182 -14.25 -1.16 -2.16
C THR A 182 -12.85 -0.73 -2.56
N VAL A 183 -12.36 0.40 -2.02
CA VAL A 183 -11.00 0.89 -2.34
C VAL A 183 -9.93 -0.03 -1.78
N LEU A 184 -10.04 -0.46 -0.51
CA LEU A 184 -9.07 -1.38 0.10
C LEU A 184 -8.97 -2.68 -0.72
N SER A 185 -10.12 -3.23 -1.09
CA SER A 185 -10.16 -4.49 -1.86
C SER A 185 -9.64 -4.30 -3.28
N ALA A 186 -10.08 -3.26 -3.99
CA ALA A 186 -9.60 -3.00 -5.35
C ALA A 186 -8.10 -2.70 -5.38
N ALA A 187 -7.58 -1.91 -4.45
CA ALA A 187 -6.17 -1.54 -4.34
C ALA A 187 -5.24 -2.73 -4.03
N THR A 188 -5.81 -3.81 -3.48
CA THR A 188 -5.10 -5.06 -3.18
C THR A 188 -4.82 -5.89 -4.43
N TYR A 189 -5.68 -5.84 -5.45
CA TYR A 189 -5.63 -6.79 -6.58
C TYR A 189 -5.53 -6.13 -7.97
N TYR A 190 -6.05 -4.91 -8.07
CA TYR A 190 -6.17 -4.11 -9.28
C TYR A 190 -5.57 -2.72 -9.01
N THR A 191 -5.62 -1.81 -9.98
CA THR A 191 -5.28 -0.41 -9.72
C THR A 191 -6.57 0.35 -9.40
N ALA A 192 -6.80 0.65 -8.13
CA ALA A 192 -7.95 1.44 -7.70
C ALA A 192 -7.79 2.90 -8.12
N ALA A 193 -8.80 3.47 -8.78
CA ALA A 193 -8.88 4.88 -9.11
C ALA A 193 -10.13 5.49 -8.44
N PRO A 194 -10.05 5.91 -7.16
CA PRO A 194 -11.15 6.61 -6.52
C PRO A 194 -11.37 7.97 -7.19
N ILE A 195 -12.59 8.19 -7.69
CA ILE A 195 -13.02 9.40 -8.38
C ILE A 195 -13.86 10.25 -7.44
N GLY A 196 -13.95 11.55 -7.71
CA GLY A 196 -14.90 12.44 -7.02
C GLY A 196 -16.32 11.87 -6.98
N HIS A 197 -17.00 12.15 -5.86
CA HIS A 197 -18.40 11.80 -5.62
C HIS A 197 -19.11 12.99 -4.96
N GLY A 198 -20.45 12.98 -4.98
CA GLY A 198 -21.31 13.96 -4.34
C GLY A 198 -21.83 15.02 -5.31
N ASN A 199 -22.55 16.01 -4.76
CA ASN A 199 -23.33 16.98 -5.52
C ASN A 199 -22.48 17.87 -6.45
N GLY A 200 -21.18 18.03 -6.16
CA GLY A 200 -20.26 18.80 -7.00
C GLY A 200 -19.71 18.03 -8.22
N VAL A 201 -20.09 16.76 -8.41
CA VAL A 201 -19.58 15.91 -9.50
C VAL A 201 -20.72 15.50 -10.43
N GLY A 202 -20.87 16.19 -11.55
CA GLY A 202 -21.82 15.84 -12.62
C GLY A 202 -21.30 14.76 -13.58
N SER A 203 -22.15 14.30 -14.48
CA SER A 203 -21.86 13.26 -15.48
C SER A 203 -20.68 13.62 -16.40
N GLU A 204 -20.55 14.87 -16.84
CA GLU A 204 -19.44 15.31 -17.71
C GLU A 204 -18.08 15.24 -17.00
N GLN A 205 -18.00 15.77 -15.78
CA GLN A 205 -16.78 15.72 -14.97
C GLN A 205 -16.41 14.28 -14.63
N PHE A 206 -17.41 13.47 -14.26
CA PHE A 206 -17.23 12.05 -13.97
C PHE A 206 -16.70 11.29 -15.19
N ARG A 207 -17.34 11.46 -16.36
CA ARG A 207 -16.89 10.85 -17.62
C ARG A 207 -15.47 11.25 -17.96
N THR A 208 -15.13 12.54 -17.82
CA THR A 208 -13.77 13.04 -18.06
C THR A 208 -12.75 12.37 -17.15
N ASP A 209 -13.03 12.30 -15.85
CA ASP A 209 -12.15 11.65 -14.88
C ASP A 209 -12.02 10.13 -15.16
N VAL A 210 -13.12 9.44 -15.48
CA VAL A 210 -13.07 8.00 -15.83
C VAL A 210 -12.19 7.77 -17.06
N LEU A 211 -12.44 8.49 -18.15
CA LEU A 211 -11.68 8.33 -19.39
C LEU A 211 -10.21 8.69 -19.19
N GLN A 212 -9.91 9.77 -18.45
CA GLN A 212 -8.55 10.17 -18.15
C GLN A 212 -7.81 9.10 -17.32
N SER A 213 -8.51 8.44 -16.38
CA SER A 213 -7.93 7.36 -15.57
C SER A 213 -7.56 6.11 -16.36
N GLY A 214 -8.11 5.93 -17.58
CA GLY A 214 -7.94 4.71 -18.36
C GLY A 214 -8.63 3.49 -17.72
N ALA A 215 -9.69 3.73 -16.93
CA ALA A 215 -10.44 2.66 -16.28
C ALA A 215 -11.09 1.73 -17.30
N SER A 216 -11.08 0.44 -17.00
CA SER A 216 -11.79 -0.60 -17.77
C SER A 216 -13.07 -1.07 -17.09
N LEU A 217 -13.23 -0.70 -15.81
CA LEU A 217 -14.41 -1.00 -15.02
C LEU A 217 -14.72 0.16 -14.06
N ILE A 218 -16.00 0.44 -13.86
CA ILE A 218 -16.54 1.39 -12.89
C ILE A 218 -17.27 0.63 -11.78
N LEU A 219 -17.00 0.99 -10.54
CA LEU A 219 -17.77 0.64 -9.35
C LEU A 219 -18.50 1.90 -8.86
N ALA A 220 -19.83 1.87 -8.85
CA ALA A 220 -20.66 3.01 -8.46
C ALA A 220 -21.87 2.57 -7.63
N SER A 221 -22.55 3.51 -6.96
CA SER A 221 -23.78 3.21 -6.22
C SER A 221 -24.97 3.14 -7.17
N SER A 222 -25.96 2.32 -6.84
CA SER A 222 -27.22 2.25 -7.57
C SER A 222 -28.03 3.55 -7.54
N ALA A 223 -27.78 4.41 -6.56
CA ALA A 223 -28.38 5.75 -6.47
C ALA A 223 -27.81 6.73 -7.51
N ASP A 224 -26.66 6.42 -8.13
CA ASP A 224 -25.93 7.35 -8.98
C ASP A 224 -26.03 7.05 -10.48
N VAL A 225 -26.82 6.03 -10.86
CA VAL A 225 -26.96 5.57 -12.25
C VAL A 225 -27.34 6.71 -13.19
N ASP A 226 -28.40 7.45 -12.87
CA ASP A 226 -28.89 8.52 -13.73
C ASP A 226 -28.00 9.76 -13.63
N ARG A 227 -27.60 10.14 -12.42
CA ARG A 227 -26.76 11.32 -12.15
C ARG A 227 -25.40 11.27 -12.86
N LEU A 228 -24.79 10.08 -12.92
CA LEU A 228 -23.49 9.86 -13.55
C LEU A 228 -23.61 9.32 -14.98
N ALA A 229 -24.82 9.21 -15.51
CA ALA A 229 -25.11 8.72 -16.86
C ALA A 229 -24.48 7.33 -17.14
N LEU A 230 -24.65 6.40 -16.20
CA LEU A 230 -24.00 5.07 -16.22
C LEU A 230 -24.61 4.09 -17.25
N LYS A 231 -25.60 4.53 -18.03
CA LYS A 231 -26.22 3.79 -19.13
C LYS A 231 -25.86 4.35 -20.51
N ASP A 232 -25.09 5.43 -20.55
CA ASP A 232 -24.83 6.14 -21.81
C ASP A 232 -23.91 5.35 -22.75
N PRO A 233 -24.06 5.50 -24.08
CA PRO A 233 -23.28 4.77 -25.08
C PRO A 233 -21.76 4.95 -24.99
N TRP A 234 -21.27 6.03 -24.36
CA TRP A 234 -19.84 6.29 -24.25
C TRP A 234 -19.09 5.19 -23.48
N LEU A 235 -19.76 4.52 -22.54
CA LEU A 235 -19.18 3.41 -21.77
C LEU A 235 -18.87 2.23 -22.68
N ILE A 236 -19.82 1.87 -23.55
CA ILE A 236 -19.66 0.79 -24.53
C ILE A 236 -18.56 1.14 -25.53
N ASN A 237 -18.59 2.35 -26.07
CA ASN A 237 -17.58 2.83 -27.02
C ASN A 237 -16.16 2.84 -26.43
N ALA A 238 -16.04 3.11 -25.13
CA ALA A 238 -14.78 3.09 -24.40
C ALA A 238 -14.39 1.69 -23.88
N GLY A 239 -15.25 0.67 -24.06
CA GLY A 239 -15.00 -0.69 -23.55
C GLY A 239 -15.05 -0.79 -22.02
N ILE A 240 -15.78 0.11 -21.34
CA ILE A 240 -15.83 0.23 -19.89
C ILE A 240 -17.06 -0.51 -19.36
N ARG A 241 -16.84 -1.47 -18.47
CA ARG A 241 -17.91 -2.18 -17.76
C ARG A 241 -18.36 -1.40 -16.52
N VAL A 242 -19.65 -1.39 -16.23
CA VAL A 242 -20.18 -0.84 -14.96
C VAL A 242 -20.68 -1.96 -14.08
N LEU A 243 -20.33 -1.92 -12.80
CA LEU A 243 -20.99 -2.68 -11.74
C LEU A 243 -21.47 -1.72 -10.65
N LEU A 244 -22.68 -1.96 -10.20
CA LEU A 244 -23.21 -1.29 -9.02
C LEU A 244 -22.77 -2.06 -7.79
N VAL A 245 -22.36 -1.34 -6.74
CA VAL A 245 -21.88 -1.93 -5.48
C VAL A 245 -22.67 -1.34 -4.32
N ASP A 246 -23.15 -2.22 -3.44
CA ASP A 246 -23.84 -1.87 -2.20
C ASP A 246 -23.32 -2.70 -1.02
N LEU A 247 -23.60 -2.27 0.20
CA LEU A 247 -23.33 -3.06 1.40
C LEU A 247 -24.54 -3.91 1.78
N THR A 248 -24.29 -5.19 2.06
CA THR A 248 -25.31 -6.04 2.68
C THR A 248 -25.51 -5.68 4.16
N SER A 249 -26.56 -6.23 4.77
CA SER A 249 -26.79 -6.06 6.21
C SER A 249 -25.68 -6.66 7.09
N GLN A 250 -24.81 -7.51 6.55
CA GLN A 250 -23.63 -8.08 7.18
C GLN A 250 -22.33 -7.37 6.74
N MET A 251 -22.40 -6.15 6.20
CA MET A 251 -21.23 -5.34 5.82
C MET A 251 -20.33 -5.99 4.76
N ASN A 252 -20.88 -6.87 3.90
CA ASN A 252 -20.17 -7.42 2.74
C ASN A 252 -20.49 -6.62 1.47
N LEU A 253 -19.60 -6.66 0.49
CA LEU A 253 -19.82 -6.06 -0.82
C LEU A 253 -20.75 -6.94 -1.68
N ALA A 254 -21.85 -6.37 -2.14
CA ALA A 254 -22.77 -6.99 -3.10
C ALA A 254 -22.72 -6.26 -4.44
N PHE A 255 -22.90 -6.99 -5.53
CA PHE A 255 -22.81 -6.46 -6.90
C PHE A 255 -24.13 -6.64 -7.66
N SER A 256 -24.48 -5.64 -8.47
CA SER A 256 -25.56 -5.71 -9.45
C SER A 256 -25.16 -5.05 -10.77
N ASP A 257 -25.91 -5.33 -11.83
CA ASP A 257 -25.75 -4.63 -13.11
C ASP A 257 -26.44 -3.24 -13.08
N VAL A 258 -26.30 -2.47 -14.16
CA VAL A 258 -26.91 -1.12 -14.27
C VAL A 258 -28.45 -1.13 -14.28
N GLU A 259 -29.08 -2.30 -14.45
CA GLU A 259 -30.51 -2.52 -14.31
C GLU A 259 -30.90 -3.00 -12.90
N ARG A 260 -29.96 -2.90 -11.95
CA ARG A 260 -30.11 -3.31 -10.53
C ARG A 260 -30.42 -4.80 -10.35
N ARG A 261 -30.10 -5.63 -11.33
CA ARG A 261 -30.23 -7.09 -11.20
C ARG A 261 -29.02 -7.63 -10.44
N SER A 262 -29.28 -8.28 -9.32
CA SER A 262 -28.24 -8.89 -8.49
C SER A 262 -27.40 -9.88 -9.30
N ILE A 263 -26.08 -9.72 -9.23
CA ILE A 263 -25.15 -10.65 -9.88
C ILE A 263 -24.74 -11.69 -8.84
N ARG A 264 -25.34 -12.87 -8.96
CA ARG A 264 -24.96 -14.06 -8.19
C ARG A 264 -23.73 -14.72 -8.80
N GLY A 265 -22.97 -15.46 -8.01
CA GLY A 265 -21.83 -16.21 -8.54
C GLY A 265 -20.56 -15.39 -8.68
N SER A 266 -20.37 -14.31 -7.91
CA SER A 266 -19.12 -13.53 -7.95
C SER A 266 -17.91 -14.38 -7.57
N GLU A 267 -18.10 -15.47 -6.83
CA GLU A 267 -17.09 -16.50 -6.56
C GLU A 267 -16.62 -17.27 -7.81
N ARG A 268 -17.38 -17.22 -8.91
CA ARG A 268 -17.00 -17.82 -10.19
C ARG A 268 -16.20 -16.88 -11.07
N TRP A 269 -16.04 -15.61 -10.66
CA TRP A 269 -15.17 -14.67 -11.37
C TRP A 269 -13.71 -15.09 -11.25
N PRO A 270 -12.84 -14.65 -12.16
CA PRO A 270 -11.43 -15.01 -12.12
C PRO A 270 -10.80 -14.64 -10.77
N GLN A 271 -10.02 -15.57 -10.21
CA GLN A 271 -9.23 -15.28 -9.02
C GLN A 271 -8.20 -14.19 -9.37
N PRO A 272 -8.23 -13.03 -8.70
CA PRO A 272 -7.24 -12.01 -8.96
C PRO A 272 -5.88 -12.39 -8.38
N VAL A 273 -4.83 -11.83 -8.98
CA VAL A 273 -3.48 -11.84 -8.41
C VAL A 273 -3.33 -10.59 -7.55
N GLU A 274 -2.71 -10.70 -6.39
CA GLU A 274 -2.39 -9.55 -5.54
C GLU A 274 -1.43 -8.57 -6.23
N ASN A 275 -1.44 -7.31 -5.79
CA ASN A 275 -0.45 -6.34 -6.18
C ASN A 275 0.80 -6.51 -5.31
N MET A 276 1.92 -6.83 -5.97
CA MET A 276 3.23 -6.89 -5.34
C MET A 276 3.72 -5.47 -4.94
N PRO A 277 4.78 -5.33 -4.11
CA PRO A 277 5.25 -4.03 -3.62
C PRO A 277 5.56 -3.01 -4.75
N ASP A 278 6.06 -3.49 -5.89
CA ASP A 278 6.35 -2.68 -7.08
C ASP A 278 5.16 -2.49 -8.03
N GLY A 279 4.00 -3.07 -7.72
CA GLY A 279 2.76 -2.91 -8.48
C GLY A 279 2.01 -1.63 -8.11
N PHE A 280 1.28 -1.06 -9.08
CA PHE A 280 0.38 0.06 -8.83
C PHE A 280 -0.86 -0.38 -8.06
N SER A 281 -1.06 0.21 -6.89
CA SER A 281 -2.19 -0.04 -6.00
C SER A 281 -3.31 0.97 -6.22
N ILE A 282 -2.95 2.26 -6.29
CA ILE A 282 -3.90 3.37 -6.36
C ILE A 282 -3.47 4.34 -7.45
N LEU A 283 -4.42 4.93 -8.16
CA LEU A 283 -4.24 6.03 -9.08
C LEU A 283 -5.08 7.23 -8.61
N LEU A 284 -4.43 8.36 -8.31
CA LEU A 284 -5.11 9.54 -7.78
C LEU A 284 -5.05 10.73 -8.73
N PHE A 285 -6.13 11.47 -8.79
CA PHE A 285 -6.12 12.82 -9.33
C PHE A 285 -5.51 13.79 -8.32
N THR A 286 -4.58 14.60 -8.79
CA THR A 286 -4.07 15.76 -8.06
C THR A 286 -4.46 17.02 -8.82
N SER A 287 -4.85 18.07 -8.08
CA SER A 287 -5.00 19.43 -8.61
C SER A 287 -3.62 19.90 -9.06
N GLY A 288 -3.32 19.75 -10.35
CA GLY A 288 -2.06 20.24 -10.91
C GLY A 288 -1.97 21.76 -10.79
N THR A 289 -0.75 22.29 -10.62
CA THR A 289 -0.48 23.74 -10.56
C THR A 289 -0.84 24.50 -11.83
N SER A 290 -1.11 23.79 -12.94
CA SER A 290 -1.48 24.34 -14.25
C SER A 290 -2.98 24.19 -14.60
N GLY A 291 -3.84 23.90 -13.63
CA GLY A 291 -5.30 23.76 -13.80
C GLY A 291 -5.78 22.41 -14.37
N LYS A 292 -4.94 21.67 -15.10
CA LYS A 292 -5.25 20.30 -15.54
C LYS A 292 -4.93 19.29 -14.43
N LYS A 293 -5.90 18.45 -14.05
CA LYS A 293 -5.68 17.37 -13.08
C LYS A 293 -4.62 16.40 -13.62
N LYS A 294 -3.66 16.02 -12.77
CA LYS A 294 -2.62 15.02 -13.10
C LYS A 294 -2.94 13.72 -12.37
N LEU A 295 -2.75 12.60 -13.07
CA LEU A 295 -2.86 11.28 -12.49
C LEU A 295 -1.51 10.87 -11.89
N VAL A 296 -1.54 10.50 -10.61
CA VAL A 296 -0.37 10.09 -9.85
C VAL A 296 -0.55 8.63 -9.44
N PRO A 297 0.25 7.71 -9.99
CA PRO A 297 0.22 6.32 -9.57
C PRO A 297 0.94 6.17 -8.23
N LEU A 298 0.36 5.38 -7.34
CA LEU A 298 0.92 4.98 -6.07
C LEU A 298 1.18 3.47 -6.08
N HIS A 299 2.44 3.11 -5.91
CA HIS A 299 2.85 1.72 -5.73
C HIS A 299 2.43 1.21 -4.35
N VAL A 300 2.21 -0.10 -4.21
CA VAL A 300 1.96 -0.74 -2.91
C VAL A 300 3.06 -0.37 -1.91
N HIS A 301 4.33 -0.41 -2.31
CA HIS A 301 5.43 -0.08 -1.41
C HIS A 301 5.39 1.38 -0.92
N SER A 302 5.07 2.32 -1.80
CA SER A 302 4.92 3.73 -1.42
C SER A 302 3.77 3.93 -0.43
N LEU A 303 2.65 3.22 -0.63
CA LEU A 303 1.53 3.20 0.30
C LEU A 303 1.94 2.68 1.68
N VAL A 304 2.64 1.54 1.73
CA VAL A 304 3.11 0.91 2.98
C VAL A 304 4.10 1.81 3.73
N CYS A 305 5.03 2.46 3.05
CA CYS A 305 5.93 3.44 3.67
C CYS A 305 5.16 4.64 4.23
N GLY A 306 4.13 5.12 3.53
CA GLY A 306 3.22 6.16 4.01
C GLY A 306 2.48 5.74 5.27
N VAL A 307 1.93 4.52 5.29
CA VAL A 307 1.27 3.93 6.45
C VAL A 307 2.22 3.83 7.64
N ALA A 308 3.41 3.26 7.46
CA ALA A 308 4.41 3.13 8.52
C ALA A 308 4.74 4.50 9.15
N THR A 309 4.87 5.53 8.31
CA THR A 309 5.13 6.91 8.77
C THR A 309 3.98 7.47 9.59
N VAL A 310 2.73 7.24 9.17
CA VAL A 310 1.55 7.70 9.92
C VAL A 310 1.46 6.97 11.27
N ILE A 311 1.58 5.64 11.27
CA ILE A 311 1.56 4.82 12.49
C ILE A 311 2.58 5.34 13.51
N GLU A 312 3.83 5.57 13.09
CA GLU A 312 4.86 6.10 13.98
C GLU A 312 4.56 7.52 14.45
N SER A 313 4.14 8.41 13.54
CA SER A 313 3.92 9.83 13.86
C SER A 313 2.75 10.05 14.81
N TRP A 314 1.70 9.24 14.70
CA TRP A 314 0.48 9.36 15.50
C TRP A 314 0.45 8.36 16.66
N ARG A 315 1.46 7.48 16.75
CA ARG A 315 1.52 6.38 17.72
C ARG A 315 0.25 5.53 17.67
N LEU A 316 -0.22 5.24 16.46
CA LEU A 316 -1.43 4.43 16.27
C LEU A 316 -1.25 3.07 16.93
N SER A 317 -2.29 2.62 17.62
CA SER A 317 -2.32 1.34 18.32
C SER A 317 -3.67 0.65 18.13
N PRO A 318 -3.76 -0.67 18.37
CA PRO A 318 -5.02 -1.40 18.28
C PRO A 318 -6.14 -0.92 19.20
N SER A 319 -5.84 -0.10 20.21
CA SER A 319 -6.84 0.46 21.12
C SER A 319 -7.44 1.78 20.64
N MET A 320 -6.88 2.38 19.59
CA MET A 320 -7.37 3.66 19.05
C MET A 320 -8.54 3.43 18.10
N ARG A 321 -9.34 4.48 17.89
CA ARG A 321 -10.39 4.53 16.87
C ARG A 321 -10.26 5.84 16.12
N CYS A 322 -10.13 5.76 14.80
CA CYS A 322 -9.94 6.95 13.96
C CYS A 322 -11.24 7.36 13.28
N LEU A 323 -11.57 8.65 13.34
CA LEU A 323 -12.65 9.22 12.54
C LEU A 323 -12.13 9.51 11.13
N ASN A 324 -12.84 9.03 10.09
CA ASN A 324 -12.51 9.44 8.73
C ASN A 324 -13.01 10.87 8.45
N GLN A 325 -12.10 11.84 8.51
CA GLN A 325 -12.39 13.27 8.31
C GLN A 325 -12.13 13.76 6.88
N MET A 326 -11.63 12.91 5.99
CA MET A 326 -11.20 13.30 4.65
C MET A 326 -11.83 12.42 3.56
N PRO A 327 -12.04 12.96 2.35
CA PRO A 327 -12.45 12.16 1.21
C PRO A 327 -11.46 11.04 0.88
N LEU A 328 -11.97 9.84 0.58
CA LEU A 328 -11.14 8.69 0.18
C LEU A 328 -10.76 8.70 -1.31
N ASN A 329 -10.86 9.85 -1.97
CA ASN A 329 -10.23 10.14 -3.27
C ASN A 329 -9.01 11.07 -3.14
N HIS A 330 -8.53 11.29 -1.91
CA HIS A 330 -7.34 12.05 -1.61
C HIS A 330 -6.33 11.18 -0.85
N VAL A 331 -5.04 11.35 -1.13
CA VAL A 331 -3.97 10.54 -0.50
C VAL A 331 -4.00 10.64 1.02
N GLY A 332 -4.34 11.82 1.56
CA GLY A 332 -4.50 12.02 2.99
C GLY A 332 -5.61 11.15 3.60
N GLY A 333 -6.80 11.10 2.98
CA GLY A 333 -7.89 10.25 3.46
C GLY A 333 -7.57 8.77 3.33
N LEU A 334 -6.94 8.37 2.23
CA LEU A 334 -6.53 6.99 2.03
C LEU A 334 -5.47 6.56 3.04
N VAL A 335 -4.30 7.20 3.04
CA VAL A 335 -3.18 6.74 3.87
C VAL A 335 -3.47 6.97 5.35
N ARG A 336 -3.92 8.15 5.75
CA ARG A 336 -4.02 8.53 7.17
C ARG A 336 -5.30 8.03 7.84
N ASN A 337 -6.42 8.01 7.12
CA ASN A 337 -7.71 7.73 7.74
C ASN A 337 -8.25 6.33 7.45
N LEU A 338 -7.73 5.66 6.42
CA LEU A 338 -8.16 4.31 6.05
C LEU A 338 -7.05 3.28 6.29
N PHE A 339 -5.96 3.35 5.52
CA PHE A 339 -4.94 2.31 5.52
C PHE A 339 -4.16 2.25 6.84
N ALA A 340 -3.70 3.38 7.39
CA ALA A 340 -2.88 3.36 8.60
C ALA A 340 -3.63 2.89 9.86
N PRO A 341 -4.86 3.36 10.15
CA PRO A 341 -5.64 2.85 11.27
C PRO A 341 -5.88 1.34 11.15
N ILE A 342 -6.38 0.88 9.99
CA ILE A 342 -6.63 -0.55 9.73
C ILE A 342 -5.35 -1.38 9.92
N MET A 343 -4.25 -0.98 9.29
CA MET A 343 -3.00 -1.75 9.34
C MET A 343 -2.32 -1.72 10.72
N SER A 344 -2.60 -0.71 11.55
CA SER A 344 -2.17 -0.68 12.96
C SER A 344 -3.04 -1.52 13.89
N GLY A 345 -4.18 -2.02 13.40
CA GLY A 345 -5.16 -2.78 14.18
C GLY A 345 -6.15 -1.94 14.97
N GLY A 346 -6.12 -0.61 14.81
CA GLY A 346 -7.08 0.33 15.41
C GLY A 346 -8.30 0.56 14.54
#